data_AF-B9RVV8-F1
#
_entry.id   AF-B9RVV8-F1
#
_cell.length_a   1.000
_cell.length_b   1.000
_cell.length_c   1.000
_cell.angle_alpha   90.00
_cell.angle_beta   90.00
_cell.angle_gamma   90.00
#
_symmetry.space_group_name_H-M   'P 1'
#
loop_
_entity.id
_entity.type
_entity.pdbx_description
1 polymer ?
#
loop_
_entity_poly.entity_id
_entity_poly.type
_entity_poly.pdbx_seq_one_letter_code
_entity_poly.pdbx_strand_id
1 'polypeptide(L)'
;MVRLFTCWTLVLLLLLAILLSGSTMGDENQECSKVFTDFLPCIRYVSGNSHHRSPTLKCCQGVRKLNEKAKRESKGSRKICQCLEDIAYSMNIPFVHSQVAALPSKCNVKLSFPISNSMDCSK
;
A
#
# COMPACT_ATOMS: atom_id res chain seq x y z
N MET A 1 -8.73 18.20 -51.97
CA MET A 1 -7.47 17.55 -51.51
C MET A 1 -6.99 18.09 -50.16
N VAL A 2 -6.82 19.39 -49.96
CA VAL A 2 -6.34 19.99 -48.68
C VAL A 2 -7.18 19.61 -47.44
N ARG A 3 -8.52 19.52 -47.59
CA ARG A 3 -9.45 19.14 -46.51
C ARG A 3 -9.30 17.69 -46.02
N LEU A 4 -8.82 16.78 -46.87
CA LEU A 4 -8.59 15.37 -46.53
C LEU A 4 -7.30 15.22 -45.70
N PHE A 5 -6.26 15.99 -46.06
CA PHE A 5 -4.99 16.04 -45.34
C PHE A 5 -5.12 16.66 -43.95
N THR A 6 -5.91 17.74 -43.80
CA THR A 6 -6.17 18.34 -42.47
C THR A 6 -6.96 17.43 -41.55
N CYS A 7 -7.81 16.54 -42.09
CA CYS A 7 -8.56 15.57 -41.30
C CYS A 7 -7.61 14.49 -40.74
N TRP A 8 -6.70 13.98 -41.58
CA TRP A 8 -5.71 12.99 -41.16
C TRP A 8 -4.71 13.52 -40.13
N THR A 9 -4.26 14.77 -40.27
CA THR A 9 -3.36 15.38 -39.28
C THR A 9 -4.04 15.59 -37.92
N LEU A 10 -5.32 15.99 -37.90
CA LEU A 10 -6.10 16.13 -36.66
C LEU A 10 -6.34 14.78 -35.97
N VAL A 11 -6.64 13.73 -36.74
CA VAL A 11 -6.81 12.36 -36.22
C VAL A 11 -5.50 11.84 -35.63
N LEU A 12 -4.36 12.08 -36.28
CA LEU A 12 -3.05 11.65 -35.78
C LEU A 12 -2.67 12.37 -34.47
N LEU A 13 -2.96 13.67 -34.37
CA LEU A 13 -2.72 14.48 -33.17
C LEU A 13 -3.60 14.06 -31.99
N LEU A 14 -4.87 13.73 -32.25
CA LEU A 14 -5.78 13.19 -31.22
C LEU A 14 -5.31 11.82 -30.72
N LEU A 15 -4.85 10.93 -31.62
CA LEU A 15 -4.31 9.63 -31.24
C LEU A 15 -3.02 9.74 -30.42
N LEU A 16 -2.12 10.68 -30.77
CA LEU A 16 -0.92 10.94 -29.95
C LEU A 16 -1.27 11.50 -28.56
N ALA A 17 -2.26 12.39 -28.46
CA ALA A 17 -2.69 12.96 -27.19
C ALA A 17 -3.28 11.89 -26.24
N ILE A 18 -4.00 10.91 -26.78
CA ILE A 18 -4.55 9.78 -26.01
C ILE A 18 -3.43 8.84 -25.55
N LEU A 19 -2.41 8.58 -26.39
CA LEU A 19 -1.25 7.74 -26.03
C LEU A 19 -0.33 8.40 -24.98
N LEU A 20 -0.23 9.74 -24.98
CA LEU A 20 0.51 10.50 -23.98
C LEU A 20 -0.28 10.66 -22.67
N SER A 21 -1.60 10.46 -22.70
CA SER A 21 -2.47 10.35 -21.54
C SER A 21 -2.39 8.95 -20.96
N GLY A 22 -1.17 8.47 -20.68
CA GLY A 22 -0.94 7.30 -19.86
C GLY A 22 -1.36 7.59 -18.43
N SER A 23 -2.67 7.60 -18.17
CA SER A 23 -3.23 7.63 -16.84
C SER A 23 -2.93 6.29 -16.19
N THR A 24 -1.77 6.18 -15.53
CA THR A 24 -1.51 5.12 -14.57
C THR A 24 -2.33 5.41 -13.31
N MET A 25 -3.65 5.36 -13.45
CA MET A 25 -4.54 5.10 -12.32
C MET A 25 -4.36 3.63 -12.01
N GLY A 26 -3.20 3.29 -11.43
CA GLY A 26 -2.98 1.99 -10.83
C GLY A 26 -4.08 1.81 -9.80
N ASP A 27 -4.93 0.83 -10.05
CA ASP A 27 -6.09 0.42 -9.27
C ASP A 27 -5.75 0.42 -7.77
N GLU A 28 -6.08 1.52 -7.09
CA GLU A 28 -5.75 1.74 -5.68
C GLU A 28 -6.30 0.61 -4.80
N ASN A 29 -7.42 0.02 -5.26
CA ASN A 29 -8.13 -1.08 -4.62
C ASN A 29 -7.39 -2.43 -4.76
N GLN A 30 -6.81 -2.71 -5.94
CA GLN A 30 -5.98 -3.90 -6.14
C GLN A 30 -4.69 -3.84 -5.31
N GLU A 31 -4.14 -2.64 -5.09
CA GLU A 31 -2.95 -2.46 -4.25
C GLU A 31 -3.22 -2.78 -2.77
N CYS A 32 -4.35 -2.32 -2.21
CA CYS A 32 -4.70 -2.60 -0.82
C CYS A 32 -5.03 -4.08 -0.57
N SER A 33 -5.59 -4.79 -1.55
CA SER A 33 -5.79 -6.25 -1.45
C SER A 33 -4.47 -7.01 -1.26
N LYS A 34 -3.40 -6.54 -1.92
CA LYS A 34 -2.06 -7.09 -1.74
C LYS A 34 -1.47 -6.72 -0.39
N VAL A 35 -1.66 -5.47 0.06
CA VAL A 35 -1.26 -5.03 1.41
C VAL A 35 -1.92 -5.90 2.47
N PHE A 36 -3.23 -6.13 2.36
CA PHE A 36 -3.98 -7.01 3.24
C PHE A 36 -3.39 -8.42 3.28
N THR A 37 -3.15 -9.02 2.11
CA THR A 37 -2.62 -10.39 2.02
C THR A 37 -1.24 -10.52 2.67
N ASP A 38 -0.35 -9.55 2.42
CA ASP A 38 0.99 -9.54 3.02
C ASP A 38 0.94 -9.23 4.54
N PHE A 39 -0.05 -8.46 5.01
CA PHE A 39 -0.20 -8.09 6.42
C PHE A 39 -1.02 -9.09 7.26
N LEU A 40 -1.89 -9.89 6.63
CA LEU A 40 -2.78 -10.86 7.26
C LEU A 40 -2.11 -11.74 8.35
N PRO A 41 -0.87 -12.27 8.16
CA PRO A 41 -0.21 -13.07 9.18
C PRO A 41 0.14 -12.30 10.47
N CYS A 42 0.09 -10.96 10.44
CA CYS A 42 0.38 -10.10 11.58
C CYS A 42 -0.84 -9.78 12.44
N ILE A 43 -2.06 -9.93 11.91
CA ILE A 43 -3.30 -9.46 12.56
C ILE A 43 -3.43 -9.99 14.00
N ARG A 44 -3.18 -11.29 14.21
CA ARG A 44 -3.25 -11.89 15.57
C ARG A 44 -2.23 -11.29 16.53
N TYR A 45 -1.03 -10.98 16.05
CA TYR A 45 0.01 -10.38 16.88
C TYR A 45 -0.31 -8.92 17.21
N VAL A 46 -0.61 -8.09 16.20
CA VAL A 46 -0.91 -6.66 16.41
C VAL A 46 -2.18 -6.44 17.23
N SER A 47 -3.12 -7.39 17.19
CA SER A 47 -4.34 -7.35 18.01
C SER A 47 -4.20 -7.92 19.42
N GLY A 48 -3.01 -8.37 19.81
CA GLY A 48 -2.79 -8.99 21.13
C GLY A 48 -3.46 -10.36 21.31
N ASN A 49 -4.09 -10.89 20.26
CA ASN A 49 -4.77 -12.19 20.25
C ASN A 49 -3.86 -13.37 19.87
N SER A 50 -2.54 -13.16 19.90
CA SER A 50 -1.52 -14.17 19.61
C SER A 50 -1.16 -14.91 20.90
N HIS A 51 -1.14 -16.25 20.83
CA HIS A 51 -0.59 -17.08 21.90
C HIS A 51 0.93 -16.91 22.07
N HIS A 52 1.61 -16.39 21.04
CA HIS A 52 3.05 -16.14 21.04
C HIS A 52 3.35 -14.67 21.39
N ARG A 53 4.39 -14.47 22.21
CA ARG A 53 4.94 -13.14 22.56
C ARG A 53 5.70 -12.45 21.41
N SER A 54 5.86 -13.13 20.28
CA SER A 54 6.63 -12.64 19.12
C SER A 54 5.83 -12.85 17.84
N PRO A 55 5.98 -11.97 16.84
CA PRO A 55 5.38 -12.13 15.53
C PRO A 55 5.91 -13.39 14.85
N THR A 56 5.07 -14.02 14.03
CA THR A 56 5.48 -15.19 13.25
C THR A 56 6.50 -14.79 12.17
N LEU A 57 7.28 -15.75 11.69
CA LEU A 57 8.19 -15.52 10.55
C LEU A 57 7.44 -14.97 9.33
N LYS A 58 6.24 -15.50 9.05
CA LYS A 58 5.37 -15.05 7.96
C LYS A 58 4.95 -13.58 8.14
N CYS A 59 4.61 -13.18 9.37
CA CYS A 59 4.32 -11.77 9.66
C CYS A 59 5.53 -10.88 9.36
N CYS A 60 6.70 -11.23 9.87
CA CYS A 60 7.90 -10.42 9.62
C CYS A 60 8.31 -10.37 8.13
N GLN A 61 8.08 -11.44 7.38
CA GLN A 61 8.28 -11.44 5.92
C GLN A 61 7.29 -10.51 5.22
N GLY A 62 6.02 -10.53 5.62
CA GLY A 62 4.99 -9.63 5.11
C GLY A 62 5.33 -8.16 5.34
N VAL A 63 5.62 -7.79 6.59
CA VAL A 63 6.02 -6.44 6.98
C VAL A 63 7.24 -5.95 6.19
N ARG A 64 8.23 -6.83 5.97
CA ARG A 64 9.41 -6.50 5.16
C ARG A 64 9.07 -6.26 3.70
N LYS A 65 8.24 -7.11 3.08
CA LYS A 65 7.77 -6.92 1.70
C LYS A 65 7.07 -5.59 1.53
N LEU A 66 6.19 -5.24 2.48
CA LEU A 66 5.50 -3.96 2.49
C LEU A 66 6.48 -2.80 2.62
N ASN A 67 7.48 -2.89 3.50
CA ASN A 67 8.50 -1.84 3.63
C ASN A 67 9.36 -1.66 2.38
N GLU A 68 9.73 -2.75 1.72
CA GLU A 68 10.44 -2.67 0.43
C GLU A 68 9.56 -2.06 -0.66
N LYS A 69 8.27 -2.41 -0.70
CA LYS A 69 7.29 -1.79 -1.61
C LYS A 69 7.17 -0.29 -1.34
N ALA A 70 7.02 0.09 -0.08
CA ALA A 70 6.91 1.49 0.36
C ALA A 70 8.08 2.36 -0.12
N LYS A 71 9.30 1.82 -0.04
CA LYS A 71 10.53 2.53 -0.44
C LYS A 71 10.73 2.61 -1.95
N ARG A 72 10.31 1.60 -2.71
CA ARG A 72 10.50 1.56 -4.17
C ARG A 72 9.50 2.41 -4.93
N GLU A 73 8.29 2.55 -4.41
CA GLU A 73 7.20 3.20 -5.13
C GLU A 73 7.04 4.67 -4.75
N SER A 74 6.74 5.51 -5.74
CA SER A 74 6.35 6.89 -5.49
C SER A 74 5.08 6.93 -4.65
N LYS A 75 5.13 7.64 -3.51
CA LYS A 75 4.07 7.67 -2.48
C LYS A 75 3.76 6.30 -1.84
N GLY A 76 4.66 5.32 -1.95
CA GLY A 76 4.45 3.96 -1.44
C GLY A 76 4.17 3.89 0.07
N SER A 77 4.92 4.65 0.89
CA SER A 77 4.65 4.74 2.34
C SER A 77 3.23 5.21 2.63
N ARG A 78 2.78 6.28 1.95
CA ARG A 78 1.45 6.85 2.12
C ARG A 78 0.36 5.87 1.71
N LYS A 79 0.51 5.23 0.54
CA LYS A 79 -0.44 4.21 0.06
C LYS A 79 -0.58 3.05 1.03
N ILE A 80 0.54 2.49 1.50
CA ILE A 80 0.51 1.36 2.43
C ILE A 80 -0.10 1.76 3.77
N CYS A 81 0.21 2.96 4.26
CA CYS A 81 -0.40 3.51 5.47
C CYS A 81 -1.93 3.58 5.33
N GLN A 82 -2.43 4.19 4.26
CA GLN A 82 -3.87 4.33 4.00
C GLN A 82 -4.56 2.96 3.91
N CYS A 83 -3.97 2.01 3.17
CA CYS A 83 -4.51 0.66 3.09
C CYS A 83 -4.58 -0.03 4.48
N LEU A 84 -3.55 0.10 5.31
CA LEU A 84 -3.55 -0.52 6.64
C LEU A 84 -4.55 0.14 7.59
N GLU A 85 -4.74 1.46 7.48
CA GLU A 85 -5.78 2.20 8.21
C GLU A 85 -7.19 1.73 7.79
N ASP A 86 -7.46 1.64 6.49
CA ASP A 86 -8.74 1.16 5.95
C ASP A 86 -9.04 -0.28 6.36
N ILE A 87 -8.02 -1.16 6.36
CA ILE A 87 -8.14 -2.54 6.84
C ILE A 87 -8.48 -2.56 8.33
N ALA A 88 -7.78 -1.77 9.14
CA ALA A 88 -8.01 -1.71 10.59
C ALA A 88 -9.44 -1.26 10.90
N TYR A 89 -9.92 -0.23 10.20
CA TYR A 89 -11.28 0.30 10.34
C TYR A 89 -12.33 -0.70 9.87
N SER A 90 -12.21 -1.18 8.62
CA SER A 90 -13.22 -2.04 7.99
C SER A 90 -13.39 -3.38 8.70
N MET A 91 -12.31 -3.93 9.24
CA MET A 91 -12.33 -5.21 9.96
C MET A 91 -12.48 -5.06 11.48
N ASN A 92 -12.59 -3.83 11.99
CA ASN A 92 -12.61 -3.53 13.43
C ASN A 92 -11.47 -4.23 14.18
N ILE A 93 -10.26 -4.22 13.61
CA ILE A 93 -9.10 -4.86 14.24
C ILE A 93 -8.56 -3.89 15.30
N PRO A 94 -8.52 -4.29 16.59
CA PRO A 94 -7.90 -3.45 17.61
C PRO A 94 -6.38 -3.56 17.49
N PHE A 95 -5.66 -2.57 16.96
CA PHE A 95 -4.20 -2.61 17.08
C PHE A 95 -3.78 -2.18 18.48
N VAL A 96 -3.24 -3.15 19.23
CA VAL A 96 -2.69 -2.93 20.56
C VAL A 96 -1.38 -2.18 20.40
N HIS A 97 -1.33 -0.96 20.95
CA HIS A 97 -0.20 -0.04 20.80
C HIS A 97 1.16 -0.68 21.11
N SER A 98 1.26 -1.43 22.22
CA SER A 98 2.52 -2.09 22.62
C SER A 98 2.96 -3.18 21.65
N GLN A 99 2.02 -3.91 21.03
CA GLN A 99 2.35 -4.95 20.06
C GLN A 99 2.87 -4.33 18.77
N VAL A 100 2.20 -3.29 18.29
CA VAL A 100 2.60 -2.58 17.07
C VAL A 100 3.94 -1.88 17.24
N ALA A 101 4.16 -1.19 18.36
CA ALA A 101 5.43 -0.53 18.67
C ALA A 101 6.60 -1.53 18.74
N ALA A 102 6.35 -2.76 19.19
CA ALA A 102 7.36 -3.81 19.27
C ALA A 102 7.58 -4.56 17.94
N LEU A 103 6.68 -4.43 16.96
CA LEU A 103 6.75 -5.17 15.69
C LEU A 103 8.04 -4.89 14.88
N PRO A 104 8.47 -3.64 14.68
CA PRO A 104 9.65 -3.33 13.86
C PRO A 104 10.94 -3.92 14.46
N SER A 105 11.11 -3.78 15.78
CA SER A 105 12.29 -4.31 16.48
C SER A 105 12.30 -5.84 16.49
N LYS A 106 11.16 -6.49 16.77
CA LYS A 106 11.05 -7.96 16.74
C LYS A 106 11.24 -8.56 15.35
N CYS A 107 10.86 -7.85 14.30
CA CYS A 107 11.06 -8.29 12.92
C CYS A 107 12.40 -7.84 12.32
N ASN A 108 13.19 -7.05 13.06
CA ASN A 108 14.42 -6.41 12.61
C ASN A 108 14.23 -5.62 11.29
N VAL A 109 13.19 -4.80 11.24
CA VAL A 109 12.85 -3.96 10.08
C VAL A 109 12.73 -2.50 10.53
N LYS A 110 13.44 -1.59 9.84
CA LYS A 110 13.21 -0.15 9.96
C LYS A 110 12.11 0.28 8.99
N LEU A 111 10.90 0.48 9.51
CA LEU A 111 9.74 0.87 8.72
C LEU A 111 9.85 2.29 8.19
N SER A 112 9.29 2.52 7.01
CA SER A 112 9.23 3.81 6.32
C SER A 112 7.82 4.42 6.36
N PHE A 113 6.91 3.81 7.12
CA PHE A 113 5.51 4.19 7.30
C PHE A 113 5.06 3.81 8.73
N PRO A 114 4.09 4.53 9.32
CA PRO A 114 3.54 4.18 10.63
C PRO A 114 2.57 2.99 10.56
N ILE A 115 2.33 2.33 11.70
CA ILE A 115 1.25 1.35 11.88
C ILE A 115 0.51 1.73 13.18
N SER A 116 -0.79 2.03 13.12
CA SER A 116 -1.68 2.35 14.25
C SER A 116 -3.16 2.27 13.83
N ASN A 117 -4.12 2.31 14.75
CA ASN A 117 -5.56 2.43 14.42
C ASN A 117 -5.98 3.85 14.01
N SER A 118 -5.11 4.83 14.20
CA SER A 118 -5.31 6.25 13.82
C SER A 118 -3.98 6.77 13.29
N MET A 119 -3.72 6.53 12.01
CA MET A 119 -2.44 6.84 11.40
C MET A 119 -2.52 8.20 10.71
N ASP A 120 -1.58 9.10 10.98
CA ASP A 120 -1.41 10.27 10.10
C ASP A 120 -0.64 9.84 8.85
N CYS A 121 -1.36 9.33 7.84
CA CYS A 121 -0.77 8.86 6.57
C CYS A 121 -0.30 9.99 5.65
N SER A 122 -0.38 11.25 6.09
CA SER A 122 0.13 12.39 5.33
C SER A 122 1.64 12.61 5.54
N LYS A 123 2.27 11.84 6.44
CA LYS A 123 3.67 11.99 6.85
C LYS A 123 4.54 10.78 6.50
#